data_AF-R1BM27-F1
#
_entry.id   AF-R1BM27-F1
#
_cell.length_a   1.000
_cell.length_b   1.000
_cell.length_c   1.000
_cell.angle_alpha   90.00
_cell.angle_beta   90.00
_cell.angle_gamma   90.00
#
_symmetry.space_group_name_H-M   'P 1'
#
loop_
_entity.id
_entity.type
_entity.pdbx_description
1 polymer ?
#
loop_
_entity_poly.entity_id
_entity_poly.type
_entity_poly.pdbx_seq_one_letter_code
_entity_poly.pdbx_strand_id
1 'polypeptide(L)'
;MQREETEEERRARRLAKKAAKEARKAETVAGYSNSTNPFNDPNLNEQFVWGKKQTRDGTTEQEARATAKRRRHEVAAELQKVKESREKGEREREAWEAEKRQLDKEREQMAFADNQRREDEFQLQQERSRAVRRVEEGRARLVDLLTAGLSLLESDAAPSELLPNEVPDPLAVFEHSSEAELRELQGEISRHSDLDSGNADFWAAMGLVCDDALQASSGDTTVTAEVRGEIDAMLDGKSPAELDELQGQIVSELLATHEAAAEAEADGRYSPEPLSARQAEARKGMEAGEARFSVEAEWWHDKYRPRKPKYFNRVHTGYEWNKYNQTHYDHDNPPPKMVQGYKFNVFYPDLIDRRKTPTYSLSPDPGSSDTCILRFHGAPPLVMPQSHASRTYSLAA
;
A
#
# COMPACT_ATOMS: atom_id res chain seq x y z
N MET A 1 -33.31 -27.26 0.22
CA MET A 1 -32.93 -26.41 1.37
C MET A 1 -32.17 -27.26 2.38
N GLN A 2 -30.84 -27.21 2.37
CA GLN A 2 -30.05 -27.74 3.49
C GLN A 2 -30.08 -26.66 4.58
N ARG A 3 -30.66 -26.96 5.75
CA ARG A 3 -30.63 -26.03 6.88
C ARG A 3 -29.16 -25.86 7.28
N GLU A 4 -28.68 -24.62 7.29
CA GLU A 4 -27.34 -24.29 7.76
C GLU A 4 -27.28 -24.60 9.27
N GLU A 5 -26.52 -25.63 9.62
CA GLU A 5 -26.28 -26.06 11.01
C GLU A 5 -25.65 -24.89 11.78
N THR A 6 -26.30 -24.45 12.86
CA THR A 6 -25.83 -23.31 13.64
C THR A 6 -24.48 -23.61 14.30
N GLU A 7 -23.68 -22.57 14.58
CA GLU A 7 -22.38 -22.73 15.25
C GLU A 7 -22.48 -23.51 16.57
N GLU A 8 -23.60 -23.37 17.27
CA GLU A 8 -23.91 -24.06 18.53
C GLU A 8 -24.19 -25.55 18.31
N GLU A 9 -24.96 -25.94 17.29
CA GLU A 9 -25.16 -27.34 16.92
C GLU A 9 -23.84 -28.01 16.51
N ARG A 10 -22.98 -27.30 15.76
CA ARG A 10 -21.66 -27.81 15.35
C ARG A 10 -20.74 -28.03 16.56
N ARG A 11 -20.79 -27.15 17.57
CA ARG A 11 -20.05 -27.30 18.84
C ARG A 11 -20.60 -28.44 19.68
N ALA A 12 -21.92 -28.56 19.79
CA ALA A 12 -22.58 -29.66 20.49
C ALA A 12 -22.25 -31.02 19.86
N ARG A 13 -22.24 -31.12 18.52
CA ARG A 13 -21.84 -32.33 17.80
C ARG A 13 -20.38 -32.71 18.04
N ARG A 14 -19.47 -31.73 18.08
CA ARG A 14 -18.05 -31.95 18.39
C ARG A 14 -17.86 -32.44 19.82
N LEU A 15 -18.57 -31.85 20.79
CA LEU A 15 -18.56 -32.28 22.18
C LEU A 15 -19.14 -33.69 22.34
N ALA A 16 -20.28 -33.99 21.72
CA ALA A 16 -20.88 -35.33 21.72
C ALA A 16 -19.95 -36.38 21.10
N LYS A 17 -19.31 -36.06 19.96
CA LYS A 17 -18.34 -36.95 19.30
C LYS A 17 -17.08 -37.15 20.16
N LYS A 18 -16.63 -36.11 20.88
CA LYS A 18 -15.50 -36.21 21.82
C LYS A 18 -15.88 -37.07 23.03
N ALA A 19 -17.05 -36.85 23.63
CA ALA A 19 -17.56 -37.63 24.75
C ALA A 19 -17.75 -39.11 24.38
N ALA A 20 -18.31 -39.41 23.19
CA ALA A 20 -18.44 -40.78 22.70
C ALA A 20 -17.08 -41.46 22.47
N LYS A 21 -16.08 -40.70 21.98
CA LYS A 21 -14.71 -41.21 21.82
C LYS A 21 -14.02 -41.46 23.17
N GLU A 22 -14.27 -40.61 24.17
CA GLU A 22 -13.77 -40.81 25.53
C GLU A 22 -14.47 -41.97 26.24
N ALA A 23 -15.78 -42.14 26.08
CA ALA A 23 -16.51 -43.29 26.60
C ALA A 23 -16.00 -44.62 26.02
N ARG A 24 -15.79 -44.68 24.69
CA ARG A 24 -15.20 -45.85 24.03
C ARG A 24 -13.78 -46.14 24.50
N LYS A 25 -13.00 -45.11 24.83
CA LYS A 25 -11.65 -45.26 25.41
C LYS A 25 -11.69 -45.73 26.87
N ALA A 26 -12.68 -45.28 27.65
CA ALA A 26 -12.87 -45.70 29.03
C ALA A 26 -13.31 -47.17 29.13
N GLU A 27 -14.00 -47.68 28.11
CA GLU A 27 -14.42 -49.08 27.99
C GLU A 27 -13.27 -50.04 27.57
N THR A 28 -12.13 -49.49 27.12
CA THR A 28 -10.98 -50.29 26.68
C THR A 28 -9.70 -49.86 27.37
N VAL A 29 -9.20 -50.66 28.32
CA VAL A 29 -7.87 -50.45 28.91
C VAL A 29 -6.81 -51.08 28.01
N ALA A 30 -5.86 -50.25 27.54
CA ALA A 30 -4.76 -50.67 26.66
C ALA A 30 -5.20 -51.44 25.38
N GLY A 31 -6.42 -51.18 24.90
CA GLY A 31 -6.97 -51.79 23.68
C GLY A 31 -7.76 -53.09 23.91
N TYR A 32 -7.88 -53.55 25.15
CA TYR A 32 -8.65 -54.73 25.52
C TYR A 32 -9.92 -54.34 26.28
N SER A 33 -11.01 -55.04 26.00
CA SER A 33 -12.26 -54.92 26.75
C SER A 33 -12.39 -56.04 27.78
N ASN A 34 -13.25 -55.90 28.78
CA ASN A 34 -13.51 -56.94 29.78
C ASN A 34 -13.94 -58.29 29.18
N SER A 35 -14.56 -58.31 27.99
CA SER A 35 -15.00 -59.51 27.28
C SER A 35 -14.00 -60.02 26.23
N THR A 36 -12.96 -59.27 25.90
CA THR A 36 -11.97 -59.61 24.87
C THR A 36 -10.59 -59.21 25.36
N ASN A 37 -10.10 -59.98 26.33
CA ASN A 37 -8.84 -59.77 27.01
C ASN A 37 -7.98 -61.04 27.01
N PRO A 38 -6.70 -60.98 26.54
CA PRO A 38 -5.75 -62.09 26.59
C PRO A 38 -5.49 -62.67 27.99
N PHE A 39 -5.74 -61.89 29.05
CA PHE A 39 -5.44 -62.28 30.43
C PHE A 39 -6.59 -63.02 31.12
N ASN A 40 -7.70 -63.29 30.41
CA ASN A 40 -8.87 -63.99 30.92
C ASN A 40 -9.40 -63.41 32.26
N ASP A 41 -9.17 -62.11 32.48
CA ASP A 41 -9.62 -61.36 33.64
C ASP A 41 -10.98 -60.70 33.32
N PRO A 42 -12.07 -61.08 34.03
CA PRO A 42 -13.41 -60.53 33.81
C PRO A 42 -13.53 -59.03 34.09
N ASN A 43 -12.61 -58.45 34.88
CA ASN A 43 -12.73 -57.09 35.42
C ASN A 43 -11.54 -56.18 35.05
N LEU A 44 -10.95 -56.36 33.86
CA LEU A 44 -9.77 -55.62 33.39
C LEU A 44 -9.90 -54.08 33.48
N ASN A 45 -11.09 -53.55 33.29
CA ASN A 45 -11.39 -52.13 33.34
C ASN A 45 -11.57 -51.58 34.77
N GLU A 46 -11.65 -52.43 35.79
CA GLU A 46 -11.78 -52.01 37.18
C GLU A 46 -10.41 -51.68 37.79
N GLN A 47 -10.35 -50.61 38.59
CA GLN A 47 -9.09 -50.20 39.20
C GLN A 47 -8.67 -51.23 40.26
N PHE A 48 -7.49 -51.85 40.07
CA PHE A 48 -6.91 -52.80 41.02
C PHE A 48 -6.76 -52.18 42.42
N VAL A 49 -7.37 -52.82 43.43
CA VAL A 49 -7.23 -52.46 44.83
C VAL A 49 -6.43 -53.55 45.55
N TRP A 50 -5.29 -53.16 46.12
CA TRP A 50 -4.42 -54.10 46.84
C TRP A 50 -4.97 -54.39 48.25
N GLY A 51 -5.96 -55.29 48.35
CA GLY A 51 -6.62 -55.62 49.62
C GLY A 51 -5.66 -56.15 50.71
N LYS A 52 -4.59 -56.85 50.33
CA LYS A 52 -3.58 -57.36 51.28
C LYS A 52 -2.76 -56.25 51.96
N LYS A 53 -2.59 -55.10 51.29
CA LYS A 53 -1.97 -53.91 51.88
C LYS A 53 -2.94 -53.20 52.83
N GLN A 54 -4.24 -53.19 52.51
CA GLN A 54 -5.27 -52.63 53.41
C GLN A 54 -5.35 -53.41 54.73
N THR A 55 -5.27 -54.74 54.70
CA THR A 55 -5.25 -55.57 55.92
C THR A 55 -3.95 -55.47 56.71
N ARG A 56 -2.81 -55.22 56.05
CA ARG A 56 -1.49 -55.13 56.69
C ARG A 56 -1.22 -53.75 57.30
N ASP A 57 -1.62 -52.68 56.61
CA ASP A 57 -1.37 -51.29 57.03
C ASP A 57 -2.53 -50.74 57.91
N GLY A 58 -3.58 -51.53 58.17
CA GLY A 58 -4.67 -51.23 59.11
C GLY A 58 -5.49 -49.98 58.79
N THR A 59 -5.31 -49.41 57.59
CA THR A 59 -5.87 -48.11 57.20
C THR A 59 -7.20 -48.31 56.51
N THR A 60 -8.24 -47.62 56.99
CA THR A 60 -9.59 -47.75 56.44
C THR A 60 -9.63 -47.21 55.01
N GLU A 61 -10.46 -47.76 54.13
CA GLU A 61 -10.63 -47.30 52.73
C GLU A 61 -10.85 -45.78 52.65
N GLN A 62 -11.57 -45.23 53.64
CA GLN A 62 -11.83 -43.80 53.78
C GLN A 62 -10.55 -42.98 54.04
N GLU A 63 -9.60 -43.50 54.81
CA GLU A 63 -8.33 -42.82 55.14
C GLU A 63 -7.36 -42.86 53.95
N ALA A 64 -7.29 -43.99 53.23
CA ALA A 64 -6.53 -44.09 51.99
C ALA A 64 -7.08 -43.16 50.90
N ARG A 65 -8.42 -43.05 50.81
CA ARG A 65 -9.09 -42.11 49.90
C ARG A 65 -8.89 -40.65 50.31
N ALA A 66 -8.89 -40.34 51.61
CA ALA A 66 -8.64 -39.00 52.14
C ALA A 66 -7.19 -38.55 51.89
N THR A 67 -6.21 -39.43 52.14
CA THR A 67 -4.79 -39.14 51.87
C THR A 67 -4.51 -39.02 50.37
N ALA A 68 -5.08 -39.88 49.52
CA ALA A 68 -5.02 -39.74 48.07
C ALA A 68 -5.66 -38.44 47.58
N LYS A 69 -6.81 -38.03 48.15
CA LYS A 69 -7.47 -36.76 47.86
C LYS A 69 -6.58 -35.57 48.24
N ARG A 70 -5.95 -35.59 49.41
CA ARG A 70 -5.01 -34.54 49.85
C ARG A 70 -3.81 -34.43 48.91
N ARG A 71 -3.19 -35.55 48.53
CA ARG A 71 -2.08 -35.57 47.54
C ARG A 71 -2.52 -35.04 46.18
N ARG A 72 -3.73 -35.36 45.72
CA ARG A 72 -4.29 -34.82 44.47
C ARG A 72 -4.49 -33.31 44.55
N HIS A 73 -5.01 -32.79 45.66
CA HIS A 73 -5.15 -31.34 45.86
C HIS A 73 -3.80 -30.63 45.93
N GLU A 74 -2.79 -31.24 46.57
CA GLU A 74 -1.43 -30.72 46.64
C GLU A 74 -0.77 -30.68 45.26
N VAL A 75 -0.82 -31.78 44.50
CA VAL A 75 -0.33 -31.85 43.11
C VAL A 75 -1.09 -30.87 42.21
N ALA A 76 -2.40 -30.72 42.38
CA ALA A 76 -3.19 -29.75 41.62
C ALA A 76 -2.79 -28.30 41.94
N ALA A 77 -2.50 -28.00 43.21
CA ALA A 77 -2.03 -26.68 43.63
C ALA A 77 -0.61 -26.38 43.11
N GLU A 78 0.29 -27.36 43.11
CA GLU A 78 1.62 -27.22 42.51
C GLU A 78 1.54 -27.02 40.99
N LEU A 79 0.69 -27.79 40.31
CA LEU A 79 0.47 -27.65 38.87
C LEU A 79 -0.13 -26.27 38.52
N GLN A 80 -1.00 -25.74 39.37
CA GLN A 80 -1.57 -24.41 39.21
C GLN A 80 -0.49 -23.32 39.32
N LYS A 81 0.40 -23.39 40.32
CA LYS A 81 1.52 -22.45 40.46
C LYS A 81 2.48 -22.51 39.27
N VAL A 82 2.79 -23.71 38.78
CA VAL A 82 3.63 -23.88 37.58
C VAL A 82 2.95 -23.29 36.34
N LYS A 83 1.64 -23.47 36.20
CA LYS A 83 0.85 -22.89 35.11
C LYS A 83 0.87 -21.36 35.14
N GLU A 84 0.63 -20.75 36.30
CA GLU A 84 0.68 -19.30 36.48
C GLU A 84 2.08 -18.73 36.16
N SER A 85 3.14 -19.43 36.57
CA SER A 85 4.52 -19.03 36.24
C SER A 85 4.82 -19.12 34.75
N ARG A 86 4.30 -20.15 34.06
CA ARG A 86 4.44 -20.30 32.59
C ARG A 86 3.68 -19.21 31.84
N GLU A 87 2.44 -18.95 32.25
CA GLU A 87 1.60 -17.92 31.64
C GLU A 87 2.19 -16.52 31.84
N LYS A 88 2.73 -16.23 33.02
CA LYS A 88 3.44 -14.96 33.27
C LYS A 88 4.67 -14.82 32.38
N GLY A 89 5.48 -15.87 32.27
CA GLY A 89 6.67 -15.86 31.41
C GLY A 89 6.34 -15.80 29.91
N GLU A 90 5.22 -16.39 29.47
CA GLU A 90 4.71 -16.24 28.11
C GLU A 90 4.28 -14.80 27.85
N ARG A 91 3.52 -14.17 28.76
CA ARG A 91 3.13 -12.76 28.63
C ARG A 91 4.32 -11.80 28.61
N GLU A 92 5.32 -12.03 29.46
CA GLU A 92 6.54 -11.20 29.48
C GLU A 92 7.34 -11.34 28.18
N ARG A 93 7.46 -12.57 27.64
CA ARG A 93 8.09 -12.80 26.34
C ARG A 93 7.29 -12.21 25.19
N GLU A 94 5.98 -12.39 25.18
CA GLU A 94 5.07 -11.82 24.17
C GLU A 94 5.13 -10.29 24.18
N ALA A 95 5.16 -9.68 25.37
CA ALA A 95 5.30 -8.23 25.52
C ALA A 95 6.66 -7.74 24.99
N TRP A 96 7.75 -8.41 25.36
CA TRP A 96 9.09 -8.09 24.86
C TRP A 96 9.20 -8.28 23.34
N GLU A 97 8.65 -9.36 22.78
CA GLU A 97 8.60 -9.60 21.33
C GLU A 97 7.73 -8.57 20.61
N ALA A 98 6.62 -8.13 21.23
CA ALA A 98 5.77 -7.07 20.71
C ALA A 98 6.49 -5.73 20.67
N GLU A 99 7.15 -5.34 21.77
CA GLU A 99 7.95 -4.12 21.87
C GLU A 99 9.08 -4.12 20.83
N LYS A 100 9.84 -5.22 20.74
CA LYS A 100 10.90 -5.37 19.73
C LYS A 100 10.36 -5.21 18.31
N ARG A 101 9.19 -5.79 18.01
CA ARG A 101 8.54 -5.67 16.69
C ARG A 101 8.09 -4.25 16.40
N GLN A 102 7.66 -3.49 17.41
CA GLN A 102 7.35 -2.07 17.23
C GLN A 102 8.62 -1.26 16.95
N LEU A 103 9.67 -1.49 17.72
CA LEU A 103 10.95 -0.80 17.51
C LEU A 103 11.56 -1.10 16.13
N ASP A 104 11.50 -2.35 15.67
CA ASP A 104 11.98 -2.72 14.34
C ASP A 104 11.15 -2.02 13.24
N LYS A 105 9.82 -1.92 13.40
CA LYS A 105 8.95 -1.17 12.48
C LYS A 105 9.26 0.33 12.47
N GLU A 106 9.46 0.93 13.64
CA GLU A 106 9.82 2.35 13.76
C GLU A 106 11.18 2.63 13.10
N ARG A 107 12.16 1.74 13.30
CA ARG A 107 13.46 1.83 12.62
C ARG A 107 13.32 1.71 11.10
N GLU A 108 12.51 0.76 10.63
CA GLU A 108 12.22 0.60 9.20
C GLU A 108 11.51 1.82 8.61
N GLN A 109 10.56 2.42 9.34
CA GLN A 109 9.88 3.65 8.92
C GLN A 109 10.85 4.84 8.85
N MET A 110 11.71 5.01 9.85
CA MET A 110 12.74 6.05 9.84
C MET A 110 13.73 5.85 8.69
N ALA A 111 14.19 4.61 8.46
CA ALA A 111 15.08 4.29 7.35
C ALA A 111 14.42 4.50 5.98
N PHE A 112 13.13 4.17 5.86
CA PHE A 112 12.35 4.43 4.66
C PHE A 112 12.24 5.93 4.39
N ALA A 113 11.93 6.74 5.42
CA ALA A 113 11.85 8.19 5.29
C ALA A 113 13.20 8.83 4.91
N ASP A 114 14.31 8.38 5.51
CA ASP A 114 15.66 8.83 5.17
C ASP A 114 16.04 8.45 3.73
N ASN A 115 15.70 7.23 3.30
CA ASN A 115 15.92 6.79 1.93
C ASN A 115 15.07 7.59 0.93
N GLN A 116 13.80 7.87 1.27
CA GLN A 116 12.92 8.68 0.44
C GLN A 116 13.50 10.07 0.22
N ARG A 117 13.96 10.74 1.29
CA ARG A 117 14.60 12.06 1.18
C ARG A 117 15.83 12.04 0.27
N ARG A 118 16.70 11.03 0.42
CA ARG A 118 17.88 10.87 -0.46
C ARG A 118 17.50 10.60 -1.91
N GLU A 119 16.41 9.86 -2.14
CA GLU A 119 15.89 9.59 -3.48
C GLU A 119 15.33 10.86 -4.12
N ASP A 120 14.56 11.66 -3.37
CA ASP A 120 14.01 12.94 -3.83
C ASP A 120 15.15 13.95 -4.15
N GLU A 121 16.17 14.04 -3.29
CA GLU A 121 17.37 14.87 -3.54
C GLU A 121 18.14 14.41 -4.77
N PHE A 122 18.30 13.09 -4.95
CA PHE A 122 18.94 12.53 -6.12
C PHE A 122 18.12 12.80 -7.40
N GLN A 123 16.79 12.72 -7.34
CA GLN A 123 15.91 13.07 -8.45
C GLN A 123 16.08 14.53 -8.85
N LEU A 124 16.06 15.45 -7.89
CA LEU A 124 16.29 16.87 -8.13
C LEU A 124 17.65 17.11 -8.78
N GLN A 125 18.72 16.49 -8.27
CA GLN A 125 20.07 16.62 -8.84
C GLN A 125 20.14 16.06 -10.27
N GLN A 126 19.49 14.91 -10.53
CA GLN A 126 19.41 14.33 -11.87
C GLN A 126 18.65 15.23 -12.83
N GLU A 127 17.52 15.81 -12.41
CA GLU A 127 16.72 16.70 -13.23
C GLU A 127 17.48 17.98 -13.57
N ARG A 128 18.12 18.64 -12.57
CA ARG A 128 19.01 19.79 -12.80
C ARG A 128 20.12 19.44 -13.80
N SER A 129 20.81 18.32 -13.62
CA SER A 129 21.88 17.87 -14.54
C SER A 129 21.37 17.56 -15.95
N ARG A 130 20.13 17.07 -16.09
CA ARG A 130 19.49 16.82 -17.38
C ARG A 130 19.02 18.11 -18.03
N ALA A 131 18.53 19.08 -17.25
CA ALA A 131 18.12 20.39 -17.74
C ALA A 131 19.32 21.13 -18.35
N VAL A 132 20.44 21.20 -17.63
CA VAL A 132 21.69 21.82 -18.11
C VAL A 132 22.13 21.21 -19.45
N ARG A 133 22.23 19.88 -19.55
CA ARG A 133 22.60 19.21 -20.82
C ARG A 133 21.62 19.47 -21.96
N ARG A 134 20.31 19.52 -21.67
CA ARG A 134 19.29 19.82 -22.69
C ARG A 134 19.43 21.25 -23.22
N VAL A 135 19.77 22.21 -22.36
CA VAL A 135 20.06 23.59 -22.73
C VAL A 135 21.33 23.68 -23.58
N GLU A 136 22.42 23.03 -23.15
CA GLU A 136 23.68 22.98 -23.92
C GLU A 136 23.51 22.36 -25.32
N GLU A 137 22.63 21.36 -25.46
CA GLU A 137 22.35 20.68 -26.73
C GLU A 137 21.31 21.41 -27.60
N GLY A 138 20.79 22.57 -27.18
CA GLY A 138 19.78 23.34 -27.91
C GLY A 138 18.41 22.65 -27.99
N ARG A 139 18.13 21.71 -27.08
CA ARG A 139 16.87 20.95 -26.97
C ARG A 139 16.22 21.14 -25.60
N ALA A 140 16.30 22.37 -25.09
CA ALA A 140 15.74 22.73 -23.80
C ALA A 140 14.20 22.62 -23.82
N ARG A 141 13.62 22.07 -22.75
CA ARG A 141 12.18 22.20 -22.48
C ARG A 141 11.91 23.54 -21.80
N LEU A 142 10.66 24.00 -21.83
CA LEU A 142 10.26 25.26 -21.17
C LEU A 142 10.60 25.26 -19.67
N VAL A 143 10.42 24.13 -18.97
CA VAL A 143 10.85 24.00 -17.57
C VAL A 143 12.36 24.04 -17.37
N ASP A 144 13.14 23.57 -18.34
CA ASP A 144 14.60 23.65 -18.24
C ASP A 144 15.07 25.11 -18.29
N LEU A 145 14.37 25.98 -19.03
CA LEU A 145 14.63 27.42 -19.05
C LEU A 145 14.29 28.06 -17.71
N LEU A 146 13.16 27.71 -17.10
CA LEU A 146 12.79 28.22 -15.77
C LEU A 146 13.79 27.75 -14.69
N THR A 147 14.22 26.50 -14.76
CA THR A 147 15.22 25.92 -13.85
C THR A 147 16.59 26.58 -14.03
N ALA A 148 16.95 26.91 -15.27
CA ALA A 148 18.14 27.69 -15.59
C ALA A 148 18.06 29.13 -15.02
N GLY A 149 16.90 29.78 -15.15
CA GLY A 149 16.64 31.09 -14.55
C GLY A 149 16.77 31.08 -13.03
N LEU A 150 16.22 30.04 -12.37
CA LEU A 150 16.43 29.80 -10.94
C LEU A 150 17.89 29.63 -10.56
N SER A 151 18.61 28.80 -11.31
CA SER A 151 20.03 28.55 -11.06
C SER A 151 20.84 29.84 -11.15
N LEU A 152 20.44 30.76 -12.03
CA LEU A 152 21.06 32.07 -12.17
C LEU A 152 20.72 33.01 -10.99
N LEU A 153 19.50 32.95 -10.46
CA LEU A 153 19.06 33.71 -9.29
C LEU A 153 19.73 33.22 -7.99
N GLU A 154 19.95 31.90 -7.86
CA GLU A 154 20.61 31.29 -6.70
C GLU A 154 22.14 31.44 -6.75
N SER A 155 22.74 31.46 -7.94
CA SER A 155 24.18 31.61 -8.10
C SER A 155 24.59 33.08 -8.11
N ASP A 156 25.61 33.43 -7.32
CA ASP A 156 26.30 34.74 -7.42
C ASP A 156 27.19 34.84 -8.69
N ALA A 157 27.10 33.84 -9.58
CA ALA A 157 27.89 33.75 -10.80
C ALA A 157 27.27 34.60 -11.91
N ALA A 158 28.12 35.24 -12.71
CA ALA A 158 27.65 36.08 -13.81
C ALA A 158 26.84 35.24 -14.82
N PRO A 159 25.72 35.78 -15.36
CA PRO A 159 24.87 35.11 -16.36
C PRO A 159 25.61 34.49 -17.55
N SER A 160 26.77 35.05 -17.89
CA SER A 160 27.66 34.62 -18.97
C SER A 160 28.48 33.35 -18.66
N GLU A 161 28.68 32.98 -17.40
CA GLU A 161 29.51 31.82 -17.02
C GLU A 161 28.73 30.51 -16.94
N LEU A 162 27.41 30.59 -16.74
CA LEU A 162 26.58 29.40 -16.54
C LEU A 162 25.95 28.86 -17.82
N LEU A 163 25.70 29.68 -18.84
CA LEU A 163 25.02 29.22 -20.06
C LEU A 163 25.57 29.88 -21.34
N PRO A 164 26.06 29.10 -22.32
CA PRO A 164 26.38 29.61 -23.63
C PRO A 164 25.09 29.81 -24.43
N ASN A 165 24.80 31.08 -24.73
CA ASN A 165 23.71 31.63 -25.56
C ASN A 165 22.39 31.88 -24.83
N GLU A 166 22.07 33.18 -24.71
CA GLU A 166 20.76 33.83 -24.51
C GLU A 166 19.66 32.93 -23.93
N VAL A 167 19.63 32.79 -22.60
CA VAL A 167 18.41 32.32 -21.94
C VAL A 167 17.33 33.37 -22.18
N PRO A 168 16.21 33.04 -22.85
CA PRO A 168 15.08 33.94 -22.99
C PRO A 168 14.64 34.41 -21.61
N ASP A 169 14.16 35.65 -21.52
CA ASP A 169 13.46 36.15 -20.32
C ASP A 169 12.52 35.05 -19.79
N PRO A 170 12.62 34.67 -18.49
CA PRO A 170 11.76 33.64 -17.90
C PRO A 170 10.28 33.86 -18.19
N LEU A 171 9.84 35.12 -18.35
CA LEU A 171 8.46 35.46 -18.70
C LEU A 171 8.16 35.35 -20.20
N ALA A 172 9.15 35.57 -21.08
CA ALA A 172 8.99 35.43 -22.52
C ALA A 172 8.68 33.99 -22.96
N VAL A 173 9.03 33.00 -22.12
CA VAL A 173 8.68 31.59 -22.29
C VAL A 173 7.15 31.40 -22.39
N PHE A 174 6.37 32.19 -21.65
CA PHE A 174 4.91 32.05 -21.60
C PHE A 174 4.21 32.75 -22.77
N GLU A 175 4.77 33.86 -23.29
CA GLU A 175 4.14 34.66 -24.35
C GLU A 175 4.12 33.98 -25.73
N HIS A 176 5.10 33.10 -26.01
CA HIS A 176 5.31 32.51 -27.33
C HIS A 176 4.98 31.02 -27.39
N SER A 177 4.43 30.45 -26.31
CA SER A 177 4.12 29.02 -26.19
C SER A 177 2.68 28.69 -26.55
N SER A 178 2.46 27.50 -27.12
CA SER A 178 1.11 27.02 -27.43
C SER A 178 0.36 26.51 -26.18
N GLU A 179 -0.98 26.47 -26.24
CA GLU A 179 -1.79 25.96 -25.11
C GLU A 179 -1.40 24.54 -24.68
N ALA A 180 -1.03 23.68 -25.62
CA ALA A 180 -0.58 22.31 -25.33
C ALA A 180 0.75 22.29 -24.57
N GLU A 181 1.69 23.14 -24.95
CA GLU A 181 2.99 23.27 -24.28
C GLU A 181 2.85 23.91 -22.90
N LEU A 182 1.95 24.89 -22.75
CA LEU A 182 1.63 25.49 -21.45
C LEU A 182 1.00 24.47 -20.48
N ARG A 183 0.12 23.58 -20.94
CA ARG A 183 -0.43 22.49 -20.10
C ARG A 183 0.65 21.47 -19.70
N GLU A 184 1.60 21.17 -20.59
CA GLU A 184 2.74 20.32 -20.25
C GLU A 184 3.64 21.01 -19.22
N LEU A 185 3.94 22.29 -19.43
CA LEU A 185 4.70 23.15 -18.54
C LEU A 185 4.06 23.23 -17.14
N GLN A 186 2.74 23.41 -17.04
CA GLN A 186 2.00 23.40 -15.78
C GLN A 186 2.23 22.08 -15.01
N GLY A 187 2.10 20.94 -15.69
CA GLY A 187 2.34 19.63 -15.09
C GLY A 187 3.80 19.38 -14.72
N GLU A 188 4.75 19.94 -15.44
CA GLU A 188 6.17 19.90 -15.09
C GLU A 188 6.48 20.83 -13.90
N ILE A 189 5.93 22.05 -13.84
CA ILE A 189 6.06 22.99 -12.71
C ILE A 189 5.53 22.37 -11.42
N SER A 190 4.36 21.71 -11.44
CA SER A 190 3.85 21.05 -10.23
C SER A 190 4.81 19.95 -9.71
N ARG A 191 5.40 19.15 -10.61
CA ARG A 191 6.39 18.13 -10.22
C ARG A 191 7.66 18.75 -9.64
N HIS A 192 8.13 19.84 -10.22
CA HIS A 192 9.29 20.57 -9.71
C HIS A 192 9.01 21.26 -8.39
N SER A 193 7.79 21.77 -8.18
CA SER A 193 7.37 22.34 -6.89
C SER A 193 7.37 21.31 -5.77
N ASP A 194 7.02 20.05 -6.06
CA ASP A 194 7.06 18.97 -5.07
C ASP A 194 8.50 18.55 -4.71
N LEU A 195 9.43 18.66 -5.67
CA LEU A 195 10.83 18.24 -5.52
C LEU A 195 11.74 19.34 -4.97
N ASP A 196 11.50 20.60 -5.34
CA ASP A 196 12.31 21.76 -4.94
C ASP A 196 11.59 22.59 -3.87
N SER A 197 11.56 22.05 -2.65
CA SER A 197 10.99 22.74 -1.50
C SER A 197 11.74 24.01 -1.10
N GLY A 198 12.96 24.22 -1.62
CA GLY A 198 13.77 25.42 -1.34
C GLY A 198 13.27 26.66 -2.09
N ASN A 199 12.73 26.47 -3.29
CA ASN A 199 12.25 27.54 -4.18
C ASN A 199 10.74 27.50 -4.40
N ALA A 200 9.98 27.06 -3.40
CA ALA A 200 8.53 26.89 -3.50
C ALA A 200 7.82 28.17 -3.98
N ASP A 201 8.23 29.33 -3.49
CA ASP A 201 7.64 30.63 -3.86
C ASP A 201 7.82 30.95 -5.36
N PHE A 202 8.98 30.62 -5.93
CA PHE A 202 9.23 30.79 -7.35
C PHE A 202 8.35 29.85 -8.18
N TRP A 203 8.27 28.56 -7.81
CA TRP A 203 7.45 27.59 -8.55
C TRP A 203 5.97 27.91 -8.44
N ALA A 204 5.51 28.43 -7.30
CA ALA A 204 4.16 28.94 -7.13
C ALA A 204 3.89 30.15 -8.03
N ALA A 205 4.82 31.12 -8.10
CA ALA A 205 4.70 32.27 -9.00
C ALA A 205 4.69 31.87 -10.47
N MET A 206 5.59 30.97 -10.89
CA MET A 206 5.61 30.46 -12.27
C MET A 206 4.37 29.64 -12.62
N GLY A 207 3.82 28.90 -11.65
CA GLY A 207 2.54 28.21 -11.80
C GLY A 207 1.39 29.20 -12.04
N LEU A 208 1.33 30.28 -11.25
CA LEU A 208 0.32 31.33 -11.42
C LEU A 208 0.41 32.01 -12.79
N VAL A 209 1.62 32.33 -13.25
CA VAL A 209 1.83 32.93 -14.59
C VAL A 209 1.43 31.94 -15.69
N CYS A 210 1.71 30.64 -15.52
CA CYS A 210 1.28 29.61 -16.46
C CYS A 210 -0.26 29.51 -16.53
N ASP A 211 -0.93 29.58 -15.38
CA ASP A 211 -2.38 29.53 -15.29
C ASP A 211 -3.04 30.77 -15.94
N ASP A 212 -2.50 31.96 -15.73
CA ASP A 212 -2.96 33.18 -16.40
C ASP A 212 -2.77 33.09 -17.93
N ALA A 213 -1.61 32.62 -18.38
CA ALA A 213 -1.35 32.40 -19.81
C ALA A 213 -2.32 31.39 -20.45
N LEU A 214 -2.67 30.32 -19.73
CA LEU A 214 -3.67 29.34 -20.16
C LEU A 214 -5.09 29.92 -20.20
N GLN A 215 -5.45 30.75 -19.22
CA GLN A 215 -6.74 31.45 -19.21
C GLN A 215 -6.86 32.45 -20.36
N ALA A 216 -5.79 33.21 -20.63
CA ALA A 216 -5.71 34.12 -21.76
C ALA A 216 -5.83 33.39 -23.11
N SER A 217 -5.23 32.19 -23.22
CA SER A 217 -5.28 31.36 -24.43
C SER A 217 -6.65 30.70 -24.65
N SER A 218 -7.34 30.27 -23.58
CA SER A 218 -8.66 29.65 -23.67
C SER A 218 -9.78 30.62 -24.06
N GLY A 219 -9.57 31.94 -23.91
CA GLY A 219 -10.59 32.96 -24.18
C GLY A 219 -11.82 32.91 -23.25
N ASP A 220 -11.78 32.05 -22.23
CA ASP A 220 -12.80 31.90 -21.18
C ASP A 220 -12.46 32.84 -20.02
N THR A 221 -12.32 34.12 -20.33
CA THR A 221 -12.04 35.15 -19.33
C THR A 221 -13.36 35.65 -18.77
N THR A 222 -13.58 35.46 -17.46
CA THR A 222 -14.70 36.04 -16.70
C THR A 222 -14.73 37.56 -16.72
N VAL A 223 -13.59 38.19 -17.05
CA VAL A 223 -13.39 39.63 -17.14
C VAL A 223 -13.26 40.06 -18.60
N THR A 224 -13.96 41.11 -18.99
CA THR A 224 -13.84 41.70 -20.35
C THR A 224 -12.48 42.37 -20.54
N ALA A 225 -11.95 42.34 -21.76
CA ALA A 225 -10.63 42.92 -22.08
C ALA A 225 -10.46 44.40 -21.66
N GLU A 226 -11.53 45.19 -21.66
CA GLU A 226 -11.53 46.59 -21.20
C GLU A 226 -11.22 46.69 -19.70
N VAL A 227 -11.91 45.88 -18.89
CA VAL A 227 -11.70 45.82 -17.44
C VAL A 227 -10.31 45.25 -17.11
N ARG A 228 -9.78 44.32 -17.92
CA ARG A 228 -8.39 43.84 -17.76
C ARG A 228 -7.38 44.98 -17.94
N GLY A 229 -7.55 45.82 -18.96
CA GLY A 229 -6.68 46.98 -19.18
C GLY A 229 -6.76 48.03 -18.08
N GLU A 230 -7.94 48.24 -17.47
CA GLU A 230 -8.08 49.11 -16.30
C GLU A 230 -7.40 48.51 -15.06
N ILE A 231 -7.49 47.19 -14.86
CA ILE A 231 -6.77 46.49 -13.79
C ILE A 231 -5.27 46.61 -14.01
N ASP A 232 -4.77 46.36 -15.22
CA ASP A 232 -3.35 46.48 -15.55
C ASP A 232 -2.85 47.92 -15.30
N ALA A 233 -3.59 48.93 -15.72
CA ALA A 233 -3.28 50.33 -15.44
C ALA A 233 -3.35 50.69 -13.94
N MET A 234 -4.21 50.01 -13.17
CA MET A 234 -4.28 50.16 -11.73
C MET A 234 -3.12 49.46 -11.01
N LEU A 235 -2.51 48.45 -11.60
CA LEU A 235 -1.40 47.69 -11.01
C LEU A 235 -0.03 48.21 -11.47
N ASP A 236 0.05 48.81 -12.66
CA ASP A 236 1.29 49.32 -13.24
C ASP A 236 1.91 50.45 -12.38
N GLY A 237 3.23 50.35 -12.16
CA GLY A 237 4.01 51.32 -11.39
C GLY A 237 3.85 51.28 -9.86
N LYS A 238 3.05 50.37 -9.29
CA LYS A 238 2.95 50.19 -7.82
C LYS A 238 4.09 49.35 -7.26
N SER A 239 4.56 49.70 -6.08
CA SER A 239 5.56 48.91 -5.34
C SER A 239 4.95 47.67 -4.69
N PRO A 240 5.76 46.63 -4.35
CA PRO A 240 5.26 45.41 -3.73
C PRO A 240 4.46 45.67 -2.44
N ALA A 241 4.92 46.62 -1.61
CA ALA A 241 4.22 46.98 -0.38
C ALA A 241 2.87 47.67 -0.64
N GLU A 242 2.77 48.49 -1.69
CA GLU A 242 1.51 49.14 -2.09
C GLU A 242 0.53 48.13 -2.71
N LEU A 243 1.04 47.08 -3.37
CA LEU A 243 0.23 45.98 -3.89
C LEU A 243 -0.33 45.10 -2.75
N ASP A 244 0.47 44.81 -1.71
CA ASP A 244 0.00 44.11 -0.51
C ASP A 244 -1.10 44.90 0.20
N GLU A 245 -0.95 46.23 0.30
CA GLU A 245 -1.97 47.10 0.90
C GLU A 245 -3.24 47.11 0.05
N LEU A 246 -3.12 47.21 -1.28
CA LEU A 246 -4.26 47.14 -2.20
C LEU A 246 -4.97 45.78 -2.12
N GLN A 247 -4.21 44.68 -2.03
CA GLN A 247 -4.75 43.34 -1.82
C GLN A 247 -5.55 43.29 -0.52
N GLY A 248 -5.01 43.84 0.57
CA GLY A 248 -5.70 43.93 1.84
C GLY A 248 -7.02 44.70 1.74
N GLN A 249 -7.02 45.84 1.04
CA GLN A 249 -8.20 46.66 0.79
C GLN A 249 -9.26 45.88 0.00
N ILE A 250 -8.90 45.25 -1.13
CA ILE A 250 -9.82 44.46 -1.95
C ILE A 250 -10.40 43.28 -1.17
N VAL A 251 -9.57 42.54 -0.43
CA VAL A 251 -10.02 41.39 0.38
C VAL A 251 -11.01 41.85 1.46
N SER A 252 -10.73 42.96 2.14
CA SER A 252 -11.63 43.51 3.15
C SER A 252 -12.97 43.97 2.55
N GLU A 253 -12.96 44.55 1.35
CA GLU A 253 -14.18 44.98 0.65
C GLU A 253 -15.01 43.77 0.16
N LEU A 254 -14.35 42.71 -0.34
CA LEU A 254 -15.00 41.46 -0.71
C LEU A 254 -15.62 40.73 0.50
N LEU A 255 -14.93 40.73 1.64
CA LEU A 255 -15.47 40.18 2.88
C LEU A 255 -16.65 41.02 3.39
N ALA A 256 -16.54 42.35 3.39
CA ALA A 256 -17.61 43.24 3.82
C ALA A 256 -18.86 43.14 2.92
N THR A 257 -18.70 42.96 1.61
CA THR A 257 -19.82 42.75 0.68
C THR A 257 -20.49 41.39 0.87
N HIS A 258 -19.71 40.33 1.16
CA HIS A 258 -20.24 39.01 1.48
C HIS A 258 -20.93 38.97 2.86
N GLU A 259 -20.40 39.68 3.85
CA GLU A 259 -21.02 39.86 5.17
C GLU A 259 -22.31 40.68 5.05
N ALA A 260 -22.32 41.76 4.28
CA ALA A 260 -23.53 42.54 4.01
C ALA A 260 -24.60 41.74 3.24
N ALA A 261 -24.18 40.84 2.33
CA ALA A 261 -25.09 39.92 1.64
C ALA A 261 -25.67 38.86 2.59
N ALA A 262 -24.86 38.35 3.53
CA ALA A 262 -25.30 37.42 4.57
C ALA A 262 -26.23 38.09 5.60
N GLU A 263 -25.97 39.36 5.95
CA GLU A 263 -26.84 40.16 6.82
C GLU A 263 -28.17 40.55 6.12
N ALA A 264 -28.14 40.80 4.80
CA ALA A 264 -29.35 41.02 4.01
C ALA A 264 -30.21 39.75 3.86
N GLU A 265 -29.61 38.56 3.83
CA GLU A 265 -30.34 37.28 3.95
C GLU A 265 -30.95 37.06 5.34
N ALA A 266 -30.35 37.65 6.39
CA ALA A 266 -30.86 37.55 7.77
C ALA A 266 -32.08 38.46 8.05
N ASP A 267 -32.32 39.50 7.23
CA ASP A 267 -33.35 40.54 7.48
C ASP A 267 -34.75 40.22 6.89
N GLY A 268 -35.02 38.94 6.62
CA GLY A 268 -36.37 38.36 6.79
C GLY A 268 -37.47 38.71 5.77
N ARG A 269 -37.15 39.06 4.51
CA ARG A 269 -38.17 39.31 3.47
C ARG A 269 -38.29 38.25 2.37
N TYR A 270 -37.66 37.10 2.57
CA TYR A 270 -37.90 35.89 1.79
C TYR A 270 -37.87 34.71 2.75
N SER A 271 -39.00 34.01 2.91
CA SER A 271 -39.05 32.72 3.59
C SER A 271 -39.04 31.63 2.52
N PRO A 272 -37.87 31.11 2.14
CA PRO A 272 -37.84 29.77 1.60
C PRO A 272 -38.06 28.85 2.80
N GLU A 273 -38.95 27.87 2.67
CA GLU A 273 -39.11 26.83 3.69
C GLU A 273 -37.73 26.30 4.11
N PRO A 274 -37.50 26.06 5.41
CA PRO A 274 -36.20 25.62 5.89
C PRO A 274 -35.79 24.35 5.14
N LEU A 275 -34.56 24.31 4.62
CA LEU A 275 -34.01 23.16 3.88
C LEU A 275 -34.20 21.82 4.62
N SER A 276 -34.32 21.86 5.94
CA SER A 276 -34.73 20.76 6.82
C SER A 276 -36.10 20.15 6.45
N ALA A 277 -37.13 20.96 6.19
CA ALA A 277 -38.47 20.49 5.79
C ALA A 277 -38.45 19.84 4.41
N ARG A 278 -37.70 20.42 3.46
CA ARG A 278 -37.50 19.89 2.11
C ARG A 278 -36.67 18.59 2.10
N GLN A 279 -35.67 18.48 2.98
CA GLN A 279 -34.88 17.26 3.19
C GLN A 279 -35.66 16.17 3.92
N ALA A 280 -36.57 16.53 4.84
CA ALA A 280 -37.46 15.60 5.54
C ALA A 280 -38.52 15.01 4.60
N GLU A 281 -39.05 15.81 3.67
CA GLU A 281 -39.98 15.33 2.64
C GLU A 281 -39.28 14.46 1.59
N ALA A 282 -38.04 14.81 1.20
CA ALA A 282 -37.20 13.96 0.33
C ALA A 282 -36.77 12.63 1.00
N ARG A 283 -36.75 12.56 2.34
CA ARG A 283 -36.52 11.33 3.11
C ARG A 283 -37.77 10.46 3.29
N LYS A 284 -38.97 11.01 3.08
CA LYS A 284 -40.25 10.32 3.32
C LYS A 284 -40.56 9.21 2.31
N GLY A 285 -39.71 9.01 1.30
CA GLY A 285 -39.83 7.95 0.29
C GLY A 285 -38.54 7.15 0.01
N MET A 286 -37.47 7.34 0.77
CA MET A 286 -36.25 6.52 0.63
C MET A 286 -36.26 5.41 1.68
N GLU A 287 -36.61 4.19 1.26
CA GLU A 287 -36.43 2.98 2.05
C GLU A 287 -34.94 2.79 2.36
N ALA A 288 -34.63 2.40 3.60
CA ALA A 288 -33.28 2.33 4.15
C ALA A 288 -32.46 1.20 3.50
N GLY A 289 -31.94 1.44 2.30
CA GLY A 289 -31.10 0.47 1.60
C GLY A 289 -30.42 0.95 0.33
N GLU A 290 -30.86 2.06 -0.28
CA GLU A 290 -30.33 2.47 -1.59
C GLU A 290 -29.35 3.66 -1.46
N ALA A 291 -28.06 3.31 -1.39
CA ALA A 291 -26.97 4.26 -1.61
C ALA A 291 -27.05 4.79 -3.06
N ARG A 292 -26.98 6.12 -3.23
CA ARG A 292 -26.73 6.73 -4.54
C ARG A 292 -25.36 6.28 -5.05
N PHE A 293 -25.37 5.29 -5.94
CA PHE A 293 -24.21 4.81 -6.66
C PHE A 293 -23.80 5.87 -7.71
N SER A 294 -22.92 6.79 -7.32
CA SER A 294 -22.11 7.56 -8.27
C SER A 294 -20.93 6.68 -8.71
N VAL A 295 -21.18 5.72 -9.60
CA VAL A 295 -20.14 4.79 -10.11
C VAL A 295 -20.04 4.78 -11.64
N GLU A 296 -20.95 5.42 -12.36
CA GLU A 296 -20.96 5.32 -13.84
C GLU A 296 -19.98 6.26 -14.57
N ALA A 297 -19.40 7.26 -13.90
CA ALA A 297 -18.43 8.17 -14.51
C ALA A 297 -16.95 7.73 -14.33
N GLU A 298 -16.64 6.85 -13.38
CA GLU A 298 -15.26 6.39 -13.09
C GLU A 298 -14.91 5.02 -13.69
N TRP A 299 -15.91 4.25 -14.12
CA TRP A 299 -15.75 2.87 -14.62
C TRP A 299 -14.74 2.74 -15.78
N TRP A 300 -14.72 3.71 -16.70
CA TRP A 300 -13.87 3.60 -17.90
C TRP A 300 -12.39 3.89 -17.60
N HIS A 301 -12.10 4.82 -16.69
CA HIS A 301 -10.72 5.14 -16.32
C HIS A 301 -10.06 3.99 -15.55
N ASP A 302 -10.81 3.24 -14.71
CA ASP A 302 -10.23 2.11 -13.98
C ASP A 302 -9.99 0.87 -14.86
N LYS A 303 -10.82 0.68 -15.89
CA LYS A 303 -10.71 -0.44 -16.84
C LYS A 303 -9.46 -0.39 -17.74
N TYR A 304 -8.88 0.79 -17.94
CA TYR A 304 -7.72 0.99 -18.82
C TYR A 304 -6.45 1.50 -18.12
N ARG A 305 -6.39 1.41 -16.78
CA ARG A 305 -5.15 1.75 -16.05
C ARG A 305 -4.01 0.82 -16.47
N PRO A 306 -2.82 1.36 -16.79
CA PRO A 306 -1.62 0.56 -16.97
C PRO A 306 -1.31 -0.30 -15.75
N ARG A 307 -1.66 -1.60 -15.81
CA ARG A 307 -1.46 -2.55 -14.70
C ARG A 307 -0.47 -3.64 -15.11
N LYS A 308 0.43 -3.99 -14.19
CA LYS A 308 1.31 -5.15 -14.36
C LYS A 308 0.44 -6.42 -14.36
N PRO A 309 0.62 -7.35 -15.31
CA PRO A 309 -0.18 -8.58 -15.35
C PRO A 309 0.03 -9.39 -14.08
N LYS A 310 -1.05 -9.97 -13.56
CA LYS A 310 -0.96 -10.91 -12.43
C LYS A 310 -0.27 -12.18 -12.92
N TYR A 311 0.65 -12.75 -12.15
CA TYR A 311 1.32 -13.99 -12.53
C TYR A 311 1.50 -14.91 -11.31
N PHE A 312 1.56 -16.21 -11.58
CA PHE A 312 1.92 -17.24 -10.62
C PHE A 312 3.03 -18.09 -11.24
N ASN A 313 4.28 -17.71 -10.95
CA ASN A 313 5.45 -18.39 -11.50
C ASN A 313 6.00 -19.40 -10.49
N ARG A 314 6.38 -20.58 -10.97
CA ARG A 314 7.00 -21.63 -10.15
C ARG A 314 8.31 -22.07 -10.77
N VAL A 315 9.39 -21.95 -10.01
CA VAL A 315 10.70 -22.51 -10.35
C VAL A 315 10.70 -23.98 -9.91
N HIS A 316 10.98 -24.88 -10.84
CA HIS A 316 11.14 -26.30 -10.54
C HIS A 316 12.62 -26.55 -10.26
N THR A 317 12.93 -26.72 -8.98
CA THR A 317 14.27 -27.09 -8.52
C THR A 317 14.30 -28.57 -8.20
N GLY A 318 15.36 -29.23 -8.60
CA GLY A 318 15.51 -30.68 -8.43
C GLY A 318 16.98 -31.08 -8.37
N TYR A 319 17.18 -32.37 -8.10
CA TYR A 319 18.50 -32.97 -8.00
C TYR A 319 18.80 -33.72 -9.29
N GLU A 320 19.99 -33.55 -9.82
CA GLU A 320 20.48 -34.38 -10.92
C GLU A 320 21.48 -35.40 -10.38
N TRP A 321 21.12 -36.68 -10.44
CA TRP A 321 21.99 -37.78 -10.02
C TRP A 321 22.99 -38.14 -11.13
N ASN A 322 23.92 -37.23 -11.40
CA ASN A 322 25.03 -37.50 -12.32
C ASN A 322 26.08 -38.43 -11.67
N LYS A 323 27.01 -38.98 -12.49
CA LYS A 323 28.02 -39.94 -12.02
C LYS A 323 28.91 -39.39 -10.90
N TYR A 324 29.11 -38.08 -10.84
CA TYR A 324 29.84 -37.40 -9.77
C TYR A 324 29.01 -37.31 -8.48
N ASN A 325 27.77 -36.87 -8.57
CA ASN A 325 26.86 -36.71 -7.44
C ASN A 325 26.53 -38.06 -6.78
N GLN A 326 26.44 -39.13 -7.56
CA GLN A 326 26.27 -40.50 -7.05
C GLN A 326 27.44 -41.00 -6.18
N THR A 327 28.61 -40.35 -6.25
CA THR A 327 29.80 -40.74 -5.45
C THR A 327 30.01 -39.91 -4.19
N HIS A 328 29.29 -38.79 -4.06
CA HIS A 328 29.51 -37.82 -2.98
C HIS A 328 28.24 -37.49 -2.18
N TYR A 329 27.07 -37.89 -2.69
CA TYR A 329 25.79 -37.67 -2.06
C TYR A 329 25.00 -38.97 -2.03
N ASP A 330 24.22 -39.13 -0.96
CA ASP A 330 23.41 -40.31 -0.70
C ASP A 330 21.93 -39.89 -0.53
N HIS A 331 21.02 -40.85 -0.41
CA HIS A 331 19.59 -40.56 -0.25
C HIS A 331 19.29 -39.66 0.97
N ASP A 332 20.06 -39.82 2.05
CA ASP A 332 19.88 -39.06 3.30
C ASP A 332 20.61 -37.71 3.29
N ASN A 333 21.53 -37.50 2.35
CA ASN A 333 22.20 -36.23 2.12
C ASN A 333 22.27 -35.95 0.60
N PRO A 334 21.14 -35.56 -0.02
CA PRO A 334 21.07 -35.38 -1.48
C PRO A 334 21.94 -34.21 -1.95
N PRO A 335 22.34 -34.20 -3.22
CA PRO A 335 23.16 -33.12 -3.80
C PRO A 335 22.42 -31.77 -3.73
N PRO A 336 23.09 -30.64 -3.92
CA PRO A 336 22.43 -29.34 -4.02
C PRO A 336 21.36 -29.31 -5.13
N LYS A 337 20.22 -28.67 -4.87
CA LYS A 337 19.17 -28.51 -5.89
C LYS A 337 19.63 -27.54 -6.96
N MET A 338 19.55 -27.96 -8.22
CA MET A 338 19.72 -27.11 -9.38
C MET A 338 18.36 -26.73 -9.97
N VAL A 339 18.32 -25.65 -10.74
CA VAL A 339 17.09 -25.26 -11.45
C VAL A 339 16.92 -26.17 -12.67
N GLN A 340 15.85 -26.96 -12.69
CA GLN A 340 15.56 -27.89 -13.79
C GLN A 340 14.58 -27.29 -14.81
N GLY A 341 13.87 -26.23 -14.43
CA GLY A 341 12.98 -25.53 -15.35
C GLY A 341 12.09 -24.51 -14.68
N TYR A 342 11.41 -23.72 -15.50
CA TYR A 342 10.56 -22.63 -15.07
C TYR A 342 9.15 -22.81 -15.63
N LYS A 343 8.13 -22.60 -14.80
CA LYS A 343 6.73 -22.55 -15.23
C LYS A 343 6.16 -21.18 -14.95
N PHE A 344 5.91 -20.43 -16.02
CA PHE A 344 5.30 -19.10 -15.96
C PHE A 344 3.81 -19.20 -16.22
N ASN A 345 2.97 -18.81 -15.25
CA ASN A 345 1.54 -18.65 -15.47
C ASN A 345 1.24 -17.16 -15.39
N VAL A 346 1.24 -16.47 -16.54
CA VAL A 346 0.96 -15.04 -16.63
C VAL A 346 -0.49 -14.84 -17.05
N PHE A 347 -1.27 -14.15 -16.24
CA PHE A 347 -2.68 -13.90 -16.45
C PHE A 347 -2.90 -12.53 -17.08
N TYR A 348 -3.63 -12.51 -18.18
CA TYR A 348 -4.03 -11.29 -18.85
C TYR A 348 -5.57 -11.18 -18.95
N PRO A 349 -6.25 -10.86 -17.84
CA PRO A 349 -7.72 -10.80 -17.80
C PRO A 349 -8.32 -9.64 -18.64
N ASP A 350 -7.54 -8.56 -18.85
CA ASP A 350 -8.03 -7.29 -19.39
C ASP A 350 -7.48 -6.95 -20.79
N LEU A 351 -7.22 -7.96 -21.65
CA LEU A 351 -6.87 -7.68 -23.06
C LEU A 351 -8.03 -6.98 -23.78
N ILE A 352 -7.74 -5.84 -24.43
CA ILE A 352 -8.70 -5.21 -25.36
C ILE A 352 -9.07 -6.20 -26.46
N ASP A 353 -8.05 -6.79 -27.09
CA ASP A 353 -8.25 -7.74 -28.19
C ASP A 353 -7.92 -9.16 -27.72
N ARG A 354 -8.97 -9.88 -27.33
CA ARG A 354 -8.89 -11.30 -26.92
C ARG A 354 -8.45 -12.23 -28.05
N ARG A 355 -8.33 -11.75 -29.29
CA ARG A 355 -7.87 -12.55 -30.44
C ARG A 355 -6.35 -12.51 -30.62
N LYS A 356 -5.65 -11.56 -29.98
CA LYS A 356 -4.18 -11.46 -30.05
C LYS A 356 -3.55 -12.19 -28.87
N THR A 357 -2.79 -13.24 -29.17
CA THR A 357 -2.07 -14.03 -28.16
C THR A 357 -0.80 -13.31 -27.71
N PRO A 358 -0.51 -13.23 -26.40
CA PRO A 358 0.77 -12.73 -25.89
C PRO A 358 1.96 -13.54 -26.41
N THR A 359 3.07 -12.87 -26.71
CA THR A 359 4.32 -13.46 -27.25
C THR A 359 5.46 -13.26 -26.24
N TYR A 360 6.56 -14.01 -26.35
CA TYR A 360 7.74 -13.81 -25.50
C TYR A 360 9.03 -13.70 -26.33
N SER A 361 10.06 -13.09 -25.75
CA SER A 361 11.42 -13.02 -26.31
C SER A 361 12.46 -13.28 -25.24
N LEU A 362 13.53 -14.03 -25.55
CA LEU A 362 14.69 -14.20 -24.69
C LEU A 362 15.85 -13.30 -25.16
N SER A 363 16.51 -12.65 -24.21
CA SER A 363 17.75 -11.89 -24.44
C SER A 363 18.80 -12.28 -23.40
N PRO A 364 20.09 -12.39 -23.74
CA PRO A 364 21.14 -12.61 -22.75
C PRO A 364 21.22 -11.44 -21.75
N ASP A 365 21.56 -11.73 -20.49
CA ASP A 365 21.74 -10.70 -19.46
C ASP A 365 23.12 -10.02 -19.63
N PRO A 366 23.21 -8.67 -19.73
CA PRO A 366 24.49 -7.97 -19.80
C PRO A 366 25.34 -8.08 -18.52
N GLY A 367 24.76 -8.49 -17.39
CA GLY A 367 25.46 -8.61 -16.09
C GLY A 367 26.02 -9.99 -15.76
N SER A 368 25.58 -11.07 -16.43
CA SER A 368 26.03 -12.44 -16.15
C SER A 368 25.84 -13.34 -17.37
N SER A 369 26.89 -14.09 -17.73
CA SER A 369 26.85 -15.08 -18.84
C SER A 369 25.92 -16.26 -18.58
N ASP A 370 25.65 -16.53 -17.30
CA ASP A 370 24.96 -17.74 -16.87
C ASP A 370 23.45 -17.49 -16.75
N THR A 371 23.00 -16.28 -17.06
CA THR A 371 21.59 -15.92 -16.95
C THR A 371 21.03 -15.29 -18.21
N CYS A 372 19.77 -15.60 -18.51
CA CYS A 372 19.04 -14.98 -19.62
C CYS A 372 17.74 -14.33 -19.15
N ILE A 373 17.33 -13.30 -19.87
CA ILE A 373 16.20 -12.45 -19.58
C ILE A 373 15.01 -12.86 -20.46
N LEU A 374 13.92 -13.32 -19.85
CA LEU A 374 12.66 -13.62 -20.56
C LEU A 374 11.68 -12.44 -20.46
N ARG A 375 11.33 -11.83 -21.60
CA ARG A 375 10.35 -10.72 -21.71
C ARG A 375 9.04 -11.22 -22.33
N PHE A 376 7.92 -10.93 -21.66
CA PHE A 376 6.58 -11.22 -22.19
C PHE A 376 5.96 -9.96 -22.80
N HIS A 377 5.49 -10.05 -24.05
CA HIS A 377 4.81 -9.01 -24.83
C HIS A 377 3.30 -9.30 -24.87
N GLY A 378 2.49 -8.44 -24.24
CA GLY A 378 1.02 -8.48 -24.36
C GLY A 378 0.52 -7.53 -25.46
N ALA A 379 -0.66 -7.78 -26.02
CA ALA A 379 -1.30 -6.84 -26.95
C ALA A 379 -1.71 -5.53 -26.22
N PRO A 380 -1.70 -4.35 -26.88
CA PRO A 380 -1.97 -3.03 -26.25
C PRO A 380 -3.36 -2.92 -25.58
N PRO A 381 -3.59 -2.03 -24.59
CA PRO A 381 -3.13 -0.64 -24.56
C PRO A 381 -2.17 -0.41 -23.39
N LEU A 382 -0.88 -0.47 -23.64
CA LEU A 382 0.05 0.14 -22.71
C LEU A 382 0.82 1.13 -23.53
N VAL A 383 0.43 2.40 -23.41
CA VAL A 383 1.33 3.53 -23.63
C VAL A 383 2.45 3.36 -22.62
N MET A 384 3.39 2.48 -22.94
CA MET A 384 4.73 2.55 -22.42
C MET A 384 5.60 2.86 -23.63
N PRO A 385 6.42 3.92 -23.58
CA PRO A 385 7.53 4.03 -24.51
C PRO A 385 8.30 2.70 -24.48
N GLN A 386 8.80 2.27 -25.64
CA GLN A 386 9.34 0.92 -25.87
C GLN A 386 10.51 0.51 -24.93
N SER A 387 10.93 1.38 -24.01
CA SER A 387 11.97 1.17 -23.02
C SER A 387 11.53 0.51 -21.70
N HIS A 388 10.25 0.50 -21.30
CA HIS A 388 9.88 0.12 -19.92
C HIS A 388 8.86 -1.02 -19.70
N ALA A 389 8.29 -1.60 -20.76
CA ALA A 389 7.35 -2.73 -20.63
C ALA A 389 8.03 -4.11 -20.58
N SER A 390 9.17 -4.22 -19.90
CA SER A 390 9.89 -5.49 -19.77
C SER A 390 10.26 -5.78 -18.35
N ARG A 391 9.59 -6.78 -17.79
CA ARG A 391 10.08 -7.39 -16.56
C ARG A 391 11.09 -8.45 -16.95
N THR A 392 12.32 -8.23 -16.53
CA THR A 392 13.44 -9.12 -16.78
C THR A 392 13.44 -10.21 -15.72
N TYR A 393 13.35 -11.47 -16.14
CA TYR A 393 13.56 -12.61 -15.25
C TYR A 393 14.94 -13.15 -15.56
N SER A 394 15.88 -13.05 -14.62
CA SER A 394 17.18 -13.70 -14.72
C SER A 394 16.98 -15.20 -14.52
N LEU A 395 17.09 -15.95 -15.61
CA LEU A 395 17.01 -17.41 -15.65
C LEU A 395 18.43 -17.96 -15.62
N ALA A 396 18.85 -18.56 -14.51
CA ALA A 396 20.08 -19.34 -14.49
C ALA A 396 19.94 -20.53 -15.46
N ALA A 397 20.90 -20.64 -16.39
CA ALA A 397 21.02 -21.74 -17.35
C ALA A 397 21.46 -23.05 -16.67
#